data_AF-A0A2K3K0B5-F1
#
_entry.id   AF-A0A2K3K0B5-F1
#
_cell.length_a   1.000
_cell.length_b   1.000
_cell.length_c   1.000
_cell.angle_alpha   90.00
_cell.angle_beta   90.00
_cell.angle_gamma   90.00
#
_symmetry.space_group_name_H-M   'P 1'
#
loop_
_entity.id
_entity.type
_entity.pdbx_description
1 polymer ?
#
loop_
_entity_poly.entity_id
_entity_poly.type
_entity_poly.pdbx_seq_one_letter_code
_entity_poly.pdbx_strand_id
1 'polypeptide(L)'
;MRLGNARHKNLIRLLGFCHNQQQVYLLYDYLPNGNLAEKIGMKWDWAAKFKTVVGIARGLCFLHHECYPAIPHGDLKSSNIVFDENMEPHLAEFGFKQVLQLSNGASPTKTMQET
;
A
#
# COMPACT_ATOMS: atom_id res chain seq x y z
N MET A 1 -3.64 -15.07 0.66
CA MET A 1 -3.97 -13.75 1.24
C MET A 1 -4.21 -12.79 0.07
N ARG A 2 -5.39 -12.16 -0.07
CA ARG A 2 -5.67 -11.26 -1.20
C ARG A 2 -5.55 -9.81 -0.71
N LEU A 3 -4.41 -9.16 -0.97
CA LEU A 3 -4.27 -7.71 -0.74
C LEU A 3 -5.43 -6.92 -1.35
N GLY A 4 -5.99 -7.37 -2.48
CA GLY A 4 -7.13 -6.74 -3.14
C GLY A 4 -8.44 -6.72 -2.34
N ASN A 5 -8.54 -7.45 -1.23
CA ASN A 5 -9.72 -7.42 -0.35
C ASN A 5 -9.60 -6.41 0.79
N ALA A 6 -8.40 -5.88 1.07
CA ALA A 6 -8.22 -4.83 2.07
C ALA A 6 -8.80 -3.52 1.54
N ARG A 7 -9.98 -3.14 2.04
CA ARG A 7 -10.68 -1.91 1.65
C ARG A 7 -11.01 -1.09 2.88
N HIS A 8 -10.42 0.09 2.96
CA HIS A 8 -10.63 1.03 4.06
C HIS A 8 -10.40 2.46 3.55
N LYS A 9 -11.13 3.44 4.08
CA LYS A 9 -11.10 4.85 3.64
C LYS A 9 -9.76 5.57 3.79
N ASN A 10 -8.80 4.96 4.50
CA ASN A 10 -7.44 5.49 4.67
C ASN A 10 -6.39 4.54 4.07
N LEU A 11 -6.79 3.70 3.11
CA LEU A 11 -5.90 2.86 2.30
C LEU A 11 -6.15 3.16 0.83
N ILE A 12 -5.10 3.27 0.03
CA ILE A 12 -5.26 3.35 -1.42
C ILE A 12 -5.86 2.02 -1.92
N ARG A 13 -6.88 2.11 -2.77
CA ARG A 13 -7.57 0.91 -3.27
C ARG A 13 -6.78 0.28 -4.41
N LEU A 14 -6.38 -0.98 -4.23
CA LEU A 14 -5.88 -1.81 -5.31
C LEU A 14 -7.05 -2.26 -6.20
N LEU A 15 -7.04 -1.86 -7.47
CA LEU A 15 -8.03 -2.23 -8.48
C LEU A 15 -7.80 -3.64 -9.01
N GLY A 16 -6.53 -4.00 -9.16
CA GLY A 16 -6.11 -5.26 -9.72
C GLY A 16 -4.62 -5.24 -10.04
N PHE A 17 -4.22 -6.23 -10.84
CA PHE A 17 -2.85 -6.35 -11.33
C PHE A 17 -2.87 -6.81 -12.77
N CYS A 18 -1.82 -6.50 -13.52
CA CYS A 18 -1.50 -7.17 -14.77
C CYS A 18 -0.04 -7.60 -14.75
N HIS A 19 0.33 -8.58 -15.57
CA HIS A 19 1.70 -9.06 -15.61
C HIS A 19 2.07 -9.46 -17.03
N ASN A 20 3.36 -9.41 -17.33
CA ASN A 20 3.97 -10.07 -18.47
C ASN A 20 5.09 -11.00 -17.95
N GLN A 21 5.90 -11.57 -18.86
CA GLN A 21 6.97 -12.49 -18.47
C GLN A 21 8.06 -11.88 -17.59
N GLN A 22 8.17 -10.54 -17.54
CA GLN A 22 9.27 -9.84 -16.87
C GLN A 22 8.81 -8.96 -15.70
N GLN A 23 7.56 -8.51 -15.70
CA GLN A 23 7.07 -7.46 -14.82
C GLN A 23 5.64 -7.73 -14.35
N VAL A 24 5.35 -7.30 -13.12
CA VAL A 24 4.01 -7.23 -12.54
C VAL A 24 3.68 -5.76 -12.32
N TYR A 25 2.52 -5.32 -12.79
CA TYR A 25 1.98 -3.99 -12.58
C TYR A 25 0.79 -4.08 -11.63
N LEU A 26 0.71 -3.15 -10.69
CA LEU A 26 -0.40 -3.01 -9.76
C LEU A 26 -1.16 -1.74 -10.11
N LEU A 27 -2.48 -1.86 -10.25
CA LEU A 27 -3.36 -0.76 -10.62
C LEU A 27 -4.06 -0.25 -9.37
N TYR A 28 -4.00 1.05 -9.13
CA TYR A 28 -4.60 1.71 -7.98
C TYR A 28 -5.56 2.82 -8.42
N ASP A 29 -6.45 3.24 -7.51
CA ASP A 29 -7.14 4.52 -7.68
C ASP A 29 -6.12 5.66 -7.77
N TYR A 30 -6.37 6.59 -8.70
CA TYR A 30 -5.58 7.81 -8.81
C TYR A 30 -6.03 8.82 -7.76
N LEU A 31 -5.09 9.30 -6.95
CA LEU A 31 -5.33 10.28 -5.90
C LEU A 31 -4.61 11.60 -6.30
N PRO A 32 -5.36 12.68 -6.58
CA PRO A 32 -4.82 13.84 -7.30
C PRO A 32 -3.91 14.74 -6.45
N ASN A 33 -4.00 14.66 -5.13
CA ASN A 33 -3.32 15.61 -4.24
C ASN A 33 -1.93 15.13 -3.80
N GLY A 34 -1.26 14.26 -4.56
CA GLY A 34 0.13 13.86 -4.30
C GLY A 34 0.35 13.27 -2.91
N ASN A 35 1.58 13.33 -2.41
CA ASN A 35 1.97 12.68 -1.15
C ASN A 35 2.36 13.65 -0.02
N LEU A 36 2.53 13.12 1.19
CA LEU A 36 2.91 13.90 2.37
C LEU A 36 4.35 14.44 2.28
N ALA A 37 5.27 13.74 1.61
CA ALA A 37 6.65 14.22 1.45
C ALA A 37 6.71 15.55 0.68
N GLU A 38 5.90 15.70 -0.36
CA GLU A 38 5.76 16.95 -1.12
C GLU A 38 5.14 18.08 -0.28
N LYS A 39 4.31 17.72 0.71
CA LYS A 39 3.51 18.68 1.50
C LYS A 39 4.12 19.05 2.84
N ILE A 40 5.18 18.37 3.27
CA ILE A 40 5.74 18.55 4.62
C ILE A 40 6.34 19.96 4.83
N GLY A 41 6.79 20.61 3.74
CA GLY A 41 7.28 21.99 3.74
C GLY A 41 6.19 23.06 3.59
N MET A 42 4.93 22.67 3.38
CA MET A 42 3.82 23.61 3.24
C MET A 42 3.31 24.07 4.60
N LYS A 43 2.57 25.17 4.64
CA LYS A 43 1.90 25.63 5.86
C LYS A 43 0.62 24.83 6.06
N TRP A 44 0.57 24.06 7.15
CA TRP A 44 -0.62 23.31 7.58
C TRP A 44 -1.16 23.91 8.88
N ASP A 45 -2.47 24.10 8.95
CA ASP A 45 -3.12 24.35 10.22
C ASP A 45 -3.13 23.09 11.10
N TRP A 46 -3.46 23.26 12.37
CA TRP A 46 -3.49 22.15 13.31
C TRP A 46 -4.55 21.10 12.96
N ALA A 47 -5.71 21.55 12.45
CA ALA A 47 -6.81 20.68 12.09
C ALA A 47 -6.42 19.70 10.98
N ALA A 48 -5.74 20.17 9.93
CA ALA A 48 -5.24 19.35 8.83
C ALA A 48 -4.16 18.38 9.31
N LYS A 49 -3.23 18.81 10.17
CA LYS A 49 -2.21 17.92 10.77
C LYS A 49 -2.87 16.79 11.56
N PHE A 50 -3.82 17.15 12.41
CA PHE A 50 -4.54 16.19 13.25
C PHE A 50 -5.35 15.21 12.40
N LYS A 51 -6.08 15.70 11.39
CA LYS A 51 -6.81 14.89 10.41
C LYS A 51 -5.88 13.86 9.74
N THR A 52 -4.71 14.31 9.28
CA THR A 52 -3.71 13.44 8.64
C THR A 52 -3.23 12.33 9.58
N VAL A 53 -2.80 12.69 10.79
CA VAL A 53 -2.30 11.71 11.79
C VAL A 53 -3.38 10.70 12.15
N VAL A 54 -4.60 11.15 12.39
CA VAL A 54 -5.73 10.26 12.72
C VAL A 54 -6.06 9.31 11.56
N GLY A 55 -6.07 9.80 10.33
CA GLY A 55 -6.33 8.96 9.16
C GLY A 55 -5.25 7.89 8.95
N ILE A 56 -3.97 8.25 9.13
CA ILE A 56 -2.84 7.29 9.10
C ILE A 56 -3.04 6.22 10.18
N ALA A 57 -3.31 6.63 11.42
CA ALA A 57 -3.50 5.71 12.54
C ALA A 57 -4.69 4.75 12.30
N ARG A 58 -5.80 5.24 11.73
CA ARG A 58 -6.95 4.41 11.35
C ARG A 58 -6.59 3.38 10.29
N GLY A 59 -5.88 3.78 9.23
CA GLY A 59 -5.41 2.86 8.20
C GLY A 59 -4.51 1.74 8.75
N LEU A 60 -3.57 2.10 9.65
CA LEU A 60 -2.70 1.13 10.31
C LEU A 60 -3.48 0.20 11.25
N CYS A 61 -4.44 0.75 12.02
CA CYS A 61 -5.29 -0.02 12.90
C CYS A 61 -6.06 -1.10 12.14
N PHE A 62 -6.68 -0.73 11.01
CA PHE A 62 -7.38 -1.65 10.13
C PHE A 62 -6.46 -2.77 9.61
N LEU A 63 -5.28 -2.40 9.11
CA LEU A 63 -4.31 -3.37 8.59
C LEU A 63 -3.84 -4.37 9.66
N HIS A 64 -3.61 -3.91 10.90
CA HIS A 64 -3.03 -4.72 11.96
C HIS A 64 -4.06 -5.54 12.75
N HIS A 65 -5.29 -5.06 12.90
CA HIS A 65 -6.27 -5.64 13.82
C HIS A 65 -7.56 -6.11 13.14
N GLU A 66 -7.94 -5.53 12.00
CA GLU A 66 -9.18 -5.88 11.30
C GLU A 66 -8.95 -6.82 10.11
N CYS A 67 -7.72 -6.87 9.59
CA CYS A 67 -7.32 -7.86 8.58
C CYS A 67 -6.87 -9.17 9.22
N TYR A 68 -7.28 -10.31 8.65
CA TYR A 68 -6.79 -11.63 9.04
C TYR A 68 -6.23 -12.43 7.84
N PRO A 69 -4.95 -12.83 7.87
CA PRO A 69 -3.94 -12.44 8.86
C PRO A 69 -3.69 -10.92 8.86
N ALA A 70 -3.11 -10.40 9.96
CA ALA A 70 -2.70 -9.01 10.04
C ALA A 70 -1.75 -8.67 8.89
N ILE A 71 -1.95 -7.52 8.26
CA ILE A 71 -1.13 -7.04 7.14
C ILE A 71 -0.11 -6.03 7.68
N PRO A 72 1.18 -6.36 7.78
CA PRO A 72 2.18 -5.35 8.07
C PRO A 72 2.28 -4.39 6.88
N HIS A 73 2.22 -3.08 7.12
CA HIS A 73 2.49 -2.11 6.05
C HIS A 73 3.91 -2.31 5.49
N GLY A 74 4.91 -2.40 6.38
CA GLY A 74 6.28 -2.78 6.03
C GLY A 74 7.15 -1.68 5.40
N ASP A 75 6.58 -0.55 5.00
CA ASP A 75 7.32 0.59 4.39
C ASP A 75 6.58 1.92 4.62
N LEU A 76 6.22 2.20 5.88
CA LEU A 76 5.53 3.43 6.23
C LEU A 76 6.51 4.61 6.22
N LYS A 77 6.28 5.56 5.31
CA LYS A 77 7.07 6.79 5.12
C LYS A 77 6.19 7.87 4.48
N SER A 78 6.63 9.12 4.50
CA SER A 78 5.84 10.27 4.01
C SER A 78 5.49 10.19 2.53
N SER A 79 6.32 9.59 1.68
CA SER A 79 5.98 9.39 0.26
C SER A 79 4.87 8.34 0.04
N ASN A 80 4.61 7.49 1.03
CA ASN A 80 3.61 6.42 0.97
C ASN A 80 2.30 6.81 1.67
N ILE A 81 2.14 8.10 1.99
CA ILE A 81 0.90 8.69 2.47
C ILE A 81 0.42 9.64 1.37
N VAL A 82 -0.62 9.25 0.66
CA VAL A 82 -1.14 9.94 -0.54
C VAL A 82 -2.51 10.57 -0.22
N PHE A 83 -2.85 11.68 -0.86
CA PHE A 83 -4.09 12.42 -0.57
C PHE A 83 -5.09 12.35 -1.72
N ASP A 84 -6.35 12.05 -1.41
CA ASP A 84 -7.47 12.10 -2.35
C ASP A 84 -7.92 13.55 -2.65
N GLU A 85 -8.97 13.73 -3.45
CA GLU A 85 -9.52 15.06 -3.77
C GLU A 85 -9.95 15.89 -2.54
N ASN A 86 -10.24 15.25 -1.41
CA ASN A 86 -10.72 15.87 -0.17
C ASN A 86 -9.59 16.09 0.86
N MET A 87 -8.34 15.91 0.44
CA MET A 87 -7.17 15.95 1.34
C MET A 87 -7.30 14.94 2.50
N GLU A 88 -7.92 13.78 2.26
CA GLU A 88 -7.91 12.65 3.18
C GLU A 88 -6.65 11.80 2.95
N PRO A 89 -5.92 11.43 4.01
CA PRO A 89 -4.72 10.61 3.89
C PRO A 89 -5.06 9.14 3.59
N HIS A 90 -4.31 8.55 2.68
CA HIS A 90 -4.40 7.15 2.28
C HIS A 90 -3.02 6.49 2.35
N LEU A 91 -2.92 5.36 3.05
CA LEU A 91 -1.69 4.56 3.06
C LEU A 91 -1.55 3.83 1.73
N ALA A 92 -0.39 3.97 1.10
CA ALA A 92 0.01 3.31 -0.13
C ALA A 92 1.09 2.26 0.11
N GLU A 93 1.33 1.41 -0.89
CA GLU A 93 2.41 0.41 -0.89
C GLU A 93 2.44 -0.56 0.31
N PHE A 94 1.31 -0.75 1.00
CA PHE A 94 1.23 -1.71 2.10
C PHE A 94 1.32 -3.16 1.58
N GLY A 95 1.98 -4.04 2.34
CA GLY A 95 2.09 -5.47 2.00
C GLY A 95 3.00 -5.80 0.81
N PHE A 96 3.67 -4.82 0.21
CA PHE A 96 4.57 -5.01 -0.94
C PHE A 96 5.70 -6.01 -0.65
N LYS A 97 6.27 -5.95 0.56
CA LYS A 97 7.34 -6.88 0.99
C LYS A 97 6.90 -8.34 0.95
N GLN A 98 5.63 -8.63 1.26
CA GLN A 98 5.09 -9.98 1.18
C GLN A 98 4.88 -10.42 -0.27
N VAL A 99 4.43 -9.50 -1.15
CA VAL A 99 4.27 -9.78 -2.58
C VAL A 99 5.62 -10.12 -3.24
N LEU A 100 6.68 -9.36 -2.93
CA LEU A 100 8.03 -9.60 -3.45
C LEU A 100 8.64 -10.92 -2.97
N GLN A 101 8.34 -11.33 -1.74
CA GLN A 101 8.79 -12.64 -1.23
C GLN A 101 8.11 -13.81 -1.97
N LEU A 102 6.84 -13.65 -2.34
CA LEU A 102 6.11 -14.65 -3.13
C LEU A 102 6.62 -14.74 -4.57
N SER A 103 7.00 -13.62 -5.20
CA SER A 103 7.57 -13.66 -6.56
C SER A 103 8.94 -14.32 -6.60
N ASN A 104 9.75 -14.14 -5.55
CA ASN A 104 11.09 -14.76 -5.46
C ASN A 104 11.06 -16.26 -5.10
N GLY A 105 9.89 -16.79 -4.68
CA GLY A 105 9.69 -18.21 -4.39
C GLY A 105 9.34 -19.08 -5.60
N ALA A 106 9.12 -18.48 -6.78
CA ALA A 106 8.87 -19.19 -8.04
C ALA A 106 10.18 -19.42 -8.83
N SER A 107 11.14 -20.10 -8.23
CA SER A 107 12.25 -20.68 -9.00
C SER A 107 11.74 -21.94 -9.73
N PRO A 108 12.06 -22.14 -11.02
CA PRO A 108 11.68 -23.37 -11.70
C PRO A 108 12.41 -24.53 -11.05
N THR A 109 11.65 -25.48 -10.51
CA THR A 109 12.15 -26.82 -10.16
C THR A 109 12.89 -27.36 -11.39
N LYS A 110 14.21 -27.41 -11.32
CA LYS A 110 15.00 -28.25 -12.23
C LYS A 110 14.57 -29.68 -11.96
N THR A 111 13.69 -30.20 -12.81
CA THR A 111 13.45 -31.64 -12.90
C THR A 111 14.80 -32.29 -13.19
N MET A 112 15.26 -33.12 -12.26
CA MET A 112 16.38 -34.03 -12.48
C MET A 112 16.06 -34.89 -13.71
N GLN A 113 16.87 -34.79 -14.76
CA GLN A 113 16.91 -35.81 -15.80
C GLN A 113 17.84 -36.91 -15.29
N GLU A 114 17.26 -38.07 -15.01
CA GLU A 114 17.96 -39.35 -14.94
C GLU A 114 18.37 -39.77 -16.36
N THR A 115 19.66 -40.04 -16.57
CA THR A 115 20.22 -41.18 -17.31
C THR A 115 21.70 -41.31 -16.97
#